data_AF-A0A929VZB4-F1
#
_entry.id   AF-A0A929VZB4-F1
#
_cell.length_a   1.000
_cell.length_b   1.000
_cell.length_c   1.000
_cell.angle_alpha   90.00
_cell.angle_beta   90.00
_cell.angle_gamma   90.00
#
_symmetry.space_group_name_H-M   'P 1'
#
loop_
_entity.id
_entity.type
_entity.pdbx_description
1 polymer ?
#
loop_
_entity_poly.entity_id
_entity_poly.type
_entity_poly.pdbx_seq_one_letter_code
_entity_poly.pdbx_strand_id
1 'polypeptide(L)'
;MISDDVFYLACGIGLLLIARILYVYGKACEDFRKEHPEIAEKERHEKAIKSALRKRRKQIESEAFRKYPGIGGNYLKRRDYIKRKWRKDWR
;
A
#
# COMPACT_ATOMS: atom_id res chain seq x y z
N MET A 1 -10.47 -42.29 23.10
CA MET A 1 -9.49 -41.22 23.40
C MET A 1 -8.43 -41.27 22.31
N ILE A 2 -8.44 -40.31 21.38
CA ILE A 2 -7.28 -40.15 20.48
C ILE A 2 -6.15 -39.68 21.39
N SER A 3 -5.04 -40.41 21.46
CA SER A 3 -3.90 -40.00 22.29
C SER A 3 -3.37 -38.67 21.77
N ASP A 4 -3.01 -37.78 22.69
CA ASP A 4 -2.48 -36.45 22.37
C ASP A 4 -1.31 -36.52 21.37
N ASP A 5 -0.52 -37.60 21.41
CA ASP A 5 0.56 -37.88 20.45
C ASP A 5 0.10 -37.96 18.99
N VAL A 6 -1.06 -38.57 18.71
CA VAL A 6 -1.60 -38.68 17.34
C VAL A 6 -2.05 -37.31 16.83
N PHE A 7 -2.57 -36.47 17.73
CA PHE A 7 -2.98 -35.10 17.40
C PHE A 7 -1.76 -34.23 17.08
N TYR A 8 -0.70 -34.27 17.90
CA TYR A 8 0.53 -33.53 17.65
C TYR A 8 1.22 -33.98 16.36
N LEU A 9 1.21 -35.28 16.06
CA LEU A 9 1.80 -35.83 14.84
C LEU A 9 1.03 -35.36 13.59
N ALA A 10 -0.30 -35.34 13.64
CA ALA A 10 -1.13 -34.78 12.56
C ALA A 10 -0.90 -33.28 12.36
N CYS A 11 -0.78 -32.51 13.44
CA CYS A 11 -0.45 -31.08 13.39
C CYS A 11 0.94 -30.84 12.78
N GLY A 12 1.96 -31.62 13.17
CA GLY A 12 3.31 -31.51 12.62
C GLY A 12 3.35 -31.77 11.12
N ILE A 13 2.65 -32.82 10.65
CA ILE A 13 2.53 -33.12 9.22
C ILE A 13 1.79 -32.00 8.48
N GLY A 14 0.70 -31.48 9.07
CA GLY A 14 -0.05 -30.36 8.50
C GLY A 14 0.82 -29.11 8.32
N LEU A 15 1.61 -28.74 9.33
CA LEU A 15 2.53 -27.60 9.26
C LEU A 15 3.62 -27.80 8.20
N LEU A 16 4.17 -29.01 8.08
CA LEU A 16 5.16 -29.33 7.05
C LEU A 16 4.58 -29.23 5.62
N LEU A 17 3.34 -29.66 5.42
CA LEU A 17 2.66 -29.52 4.13
C LEU A 17 2.40 -28.04 3.79
N ILE A 18 1.94 -27.25 4.77
CA ILE A 18 1.75 -25.81 4.59
C ILE A 18 3.08 -25.13 4.24
N ALA A 19 4.15 -25.44 4.98
CA ALA A 19 5.48 -24.90 4.70
C ALA A 19 5.97 -25.25 3.29
N ARG A 20 5.74 -26.50 2.84
CA ARG A 20 6.10 -26.93 1.49
C ARG A 20 5.31 -26.19 0.41
N ILE A 21 4.00 -25.97 0.62
CA ILE A 21 3.15 -25.21 -0.31
C ILE A 21 3.66 -23.78 -0.41
N LEU A 22 3.92 -23.12 0.73
CA LEU A 22 4.45 -21.75 0.76
C LEU A 22 5.80 -21.64 0.06
N TYR A 23 6.69 -22.63 0.25
CA TYR A 23 7.98 -22.67 -0.41
C TYR A 23 7.86 -22.75 -1.94
N VAL A 24 7.03 -23.67 -2.45
CA VAL A 24 6.79 -23.82 -3.89
C VAL A 24 6.16 -22.56 -4.48
N TYR A 25 5.16 -22.00 -3.80
CA TYR A 25 4.49 -20.78 -4.22
C TYR A 25 5.46 -19.58 -4.26
N GLY A 26 6.30 -19.43 -3.23
CA GLY A 26 7.33 -18.39 -3.18
C GLY A 26 8.30 -18.50 -4.35
N LYS A 27 8.78 -19.70 -4.67
CA LYS A 27 9.68 -19.93 -5.80
C LYS A 27 9.02 -19.60 -7.14
N ALA A 28 7.78 -20.05 -7.36
CA ALA A 28 7.02 -19.73 -8.57
C ALA A 28 6.79 -18.21 -8.72
N CYS A 29 6.52 -17.50 -7.62
CA CYS A 29 6.40 -16.04 -7.62
C CYS A 29 7.73 -15.35 -7.97
N GLU A 30 8.86 -15.85 -7.47
CA GLU A 30 10.18 -15.30 -7.83
C GLU A 30 10.52 -15.51 -9.29
N ASP A 31 10.26 -16.70 -9.83
CA ASP A 31 10.50 -17.02 -11.23
C ASP A 31 9.60 -16.20 -12.15
N PHE A 32 8.31 -16.05 -11.82
CA PHE A 32 7.38 -15.17 -12.53
C PHE A 32 7.83 -13.69 -12.53
N ARG A 33 8.37 -13.20 -11.40
CA ARG A 33 8.91 -11.82 -11.32
C ARG A 33 10.18 -11.63 -12.15
N LYS A 34 10.97 -12.69 -12.37
CA LYS A 34 12.16 -12.64 -13.24
C LYS A 34 11.75 -12.66 -14.72
N GLU A 35 10.73 -13.44 -15.08
CA GLU A 35 10.22 -13.54 -16.45
C GLU A 35 9.47 -12.27 -16.90
N HIS A 36 8.84 -11.55 -15.97
CA HIS A 36 8.07 -10.35 -16.27
C HIS A 36 8.57 -9.10 -15.54
N PRO A 37 9.77 -8.58 -15.90
CA PRO A 37 10.32 -7.37 -15.30
C PRO A 37 9.44 -6.12 -15.53
N GLU A 38 8.66 -6.10 -16.61
CA GLU A 38 7.70 -5.04 -16.92
C GLU A 38 6.62 -4.87 -15.84
N ILE A 39 6.24 -5.94 -15.15
CA ILE A 39 5.27 -5.88 -14.04
C ILE A 39 5.90 -5.17 -12.85
N ALA A 40 7.16 -5.48 -12.54
CA ALA A 40 7.90 -4.80 -11.47
C ALA A 40 8.12 -3.31 -11.80
N GLU A 41 8.34 -2.98 -13.07
CA GLU A 41 8.46 -1.59 -13.53
C GLU A 41 7.13 -0.84 -13.43
N LYS A 42 6.02 -1.45 -13.88
CA LYS A 42 4.66 -0.90 -13.72
C LYS A 42 4.32 -0.67 -12.25
N GLU A 43 4.62 -1.62 -11.37
CA GLU A 43 4.42 -1.45 -9.93
C GLU A 43 5.27 -0.30 -9.34
N ARG A 44 6.55 -0.20 -9.72
CA ARG A 44 7.42 0.89 -9.29
C ARG A 44 6.88 2.23 -9.76
N HIS A 45 6.44 2.30 -11.01
CA HIS A 45 5.86 3.50 -11.60
C HIS A 45 4.56 3.89 -10.89
N GLU A 46 3.66 2.95 -10.61
CA GLU A 46 2.43 3.20 -9.88
C GLU A 46 2.70 3.65 -8.43
N LYS A 47 3.65 2.99 -7.74
CA LYS A 47 4.11 3.42 -6.41
C LYS A 47 4.70 4.82 -6.45
N ALA A 48 5.49 5.15 -7.47
CA ALA A 48 6.07 6.47 -7.66
C ALA A 48 4.96 7.53 -7.86
N ILE A 49 3.99 7.28 -8.75
CA ILE A 49 2.82 8.15 -8.96
C ILE A 49 2.05 8.36 -7.66
N LYS A 50 1.70 7.27 -6.95
CA LYS A 50 0.99 7.34 -5.66
C LYS A 50 1.77 8.17 -4.64
N SER A 51 3.09 8.00 -4.57
CA SER A 51 3.94 8.75 -3.66
C SER A 51 4.01 10.24 -4.02
N ALA A 52 4.10 10.56 -5.30
CA ALA A 52 4.12 11.93 -5.82
C ALA A 52 2.79 12.64 -5.53
N LEU A 53 1.65 11.98 -5.79
CA LEU A 53 0.32 12.49 -5.46
C LEU A 53 0.16 12.75 -3.96
N ARG A 54 0.64 11.86 -3.09
CA ARG A 54 0.62 12.06 -1.64
C ARG A 54 1.47 13.26 -1.22
N LYS A 55 2.69 13.40 -1.74
CA LYS A 55 3.56 14.55 -1.46
C LYS A 55 2.91 15.86 -1.90
N ARG A 56 2.36 15.89 -3.11
CA ARG A 56 1.66 17.06 -3.66
C ARG A 56 0.45 17.46 -2.81
N ARG A 57 -0.38 16.48 -2.42
CA ARG A 57 -1.52 16.73 -1.53
C ARG A 57 -1.06 17.37 -0.21
N LYS A 58 -0.01 16.81 0.43
CA LYS A 58 0.54 17.37 1.67
C LYS A 58 1.07 18.79 1.50
N GLN A 59 1.69 19.10 0.35
CA GLN A 59 2.14 20.46 0.05
C GLN A 59 0.96 21.43 -0.05
N ILE A 60 -0.08 21.08 -0.81
CA ILE A 60 -1.29 21.91 -0.96
C ILE A 60 -1.99 22.12 0.38
N GLU A 61 -2.09 21.07 1.20
CA GLU A 61 -2.62 21.17 2.56
C GLU A 61 -1.76 22.11 3.40
N SER A 62 -0.44 21.91 3.48
CA SER A 62 0.47 22.79 4.22
C SER A 62 0.37 24.25 3.79
N GLU A 63 0.28 24.51 2.49
CA GLU A 63 0.08 25.84 1.92
C GLU A 63 -1.27 26.45 2.36
N ALA A 64 -2.34 25.66 2.35
CA ALA A 64 -3.66 26.09 2.82
C ALA A 64 -3.64 26.47 4.31
N PHE A 65 -2.94 25.67 5.13
CA PHE A 65 -2.79 25.93 6.57
C PHE A 65 -1.91 27.15 6.85
N ARG A 66 -0.86 27.40 6.05
CA ARG A 66 -0.06 28.63 6.12
C ARG A 66 -0.87 29.87 5.73
N LYS A 67 -1.71 29.78 4.70
CA LYS A 67 -2.49 30.90 4.17
C LYS A 67 -3.70 31.26 5.04
N TYR A 68 -4.31 30.26 5.68
CA TYR A 68 -5.48 30.43 6.55
C TYR A 68 -5.23 29.85 7.95
N PRO A 69 -4.30 30.44 8.74
CA PRO A 69 -4.02 29.98 10.09
C PRO A 69 -5.20 30.24 11.06
N GLY A 70 -5.25 29.52 12.19
CA GLY A 70 -6.19 29.78 13.30
C GLY A 70 -7.49 28.96 13.35
N ILE A 71 -8.36 29.30 14.33
CA ILE A 71 -9.69 28.71 14.59
C ILE A 71 -10.76 29.78 14.29
N GLY A 72 -11.91 29.36 13.72
CA GLY A 72 -13.04 30.21 13.38
C GLY A 72 -13.27 30.33 11.87
N GLY A 73 -14.16 29.51 11.30
CA GLY A 73 -14.64 29.60 9.91
C GLY A 73 -13.62 29.34 8.78
N ASN A 74 -12.32 29.43 9.06
CA ASN A 74 -11.24 29.26 8.07
C ASN A 74 -11.12 27.85 7.51
N TYR A 75 -11.78 26.86 8.12
CA TYR A 75 -11.90 25.51 7.57
C TYR A 75 -12.48 25.50 6.16
N LEU A 76 -13.58 26.23 5.93
CA LEU A 76 -14.21 26.32 4.61
C LEU A 76 -13.26 26.93 3.58
N LYS A 77 -12.54 27.99 3.97
CA LYS A 77 -11.53 28.63 3.11
C LYS A 77 -10.37 27.69 2.75
N ARG A 78 -9.86 26.89 3.70
CA ARG A 78 -8.83 25.86 3.41
C ARG A 78 -9.37 24.80 2.46
N ARG A 79 -10.56 24.27 2.73
CA ARG A 79 -11.19 23.24 1.90
C ARG A 79 -11.36 23.72 0.46
N ASP A 80 -11.87 24.94 0.28
CA ASP A 80 -12.09 25.53 -1.05
C ASP A 80 -10.78 25.87 -1.74
N TYR A 81 -9.75 26.25 -1.00
CA TYR A 81 -8.40 26.44 -1.53
C TYR A 81 -7.82 25.13 -2.07
N ILE A 82 -7.83 24.07 -1.26
CA ILE A 82 -7.35 22.73 -1.64
C ILE A 82 -8.10 22.24 -2.88
N LYS A 83 -9.44 22.35 -2.90
CA LYS A 83 -10.28 21.91 -4.03
C LYS A 83 -9.97 22.67 -5.33
N ARG A 84 -9.66 23.98 -5.23
CA ARG A 84 -9.29 24.79 -6.40
C ARG A 84 -7.88 24.46 -6.90
N LYS A 85 -6.90 24.35 -6.00
CA LYS A 85 -5.52 24.00 -6.37
C LYS A 85 -5.45 22.60 -6.97
N TRP A 86 -6.14 21.63 -6.38
CA TRP A 86 -6.20 20.27 -6.92
C TRP A 86 -6.77 20.21 -8.35
N ARG A 87 -7.80 21.02 -8.66
CA ARG A 87 -8.40 21.09 -10.00
C ARG A 87 -7.51 21.78 -11.03
N LYS A 88 -6.83 22.87 -10.66
CA LYS A 88 -5.88 23.55 -11.56
C LYS A 88 -4.70 22.65 -11.93
N ASP A 89 -4.29 21.82 -10.97
CA ASP A 89 -3.12 20.96 -11.07
C ASP A 89 -3.36 19.67 -11.88
N TRP A 90 -4.64 19.37 -12.19
CA TRP A 90 -5.08 18.20 -12.98
C TRP A 90 -5.40 18.54 -14.44
N ARG A 91 -5.47 19.84 -14.77
CA ARG A 91 -5.67 20.34 -16.13
C ARG A 91 -4.31 20.75 -16.69
#